data_AF-A0A9X6X8J8-F1
#
_entry.id   AF-A0A9X6X8J8-F1
#
_cell.length_a   1.000
_cell.length_b   1.000
_cell.length_c   1.000
_cell.angle_alpha   90.00
_cell.angle_beta   90.00
_cell.angle_gamma   90.00
#
_symmetry.space_group_name_H-M   'P 1'
#
loop_
_entity.id
_entity.type
_entity.pdbx_description
1 polymer ?
#
loop_
_entity_poly.entity_id
_entity_poly.type
_entity_poly.pdbx_seq_one_letter_code
_entity_poly.pdbx_strand_id
1 'polypeptide(L)'
;MDTYEKERLMTREELIHFGHQYLKGVGISSICNVCIEIGGSCCNYCDELEEGKGCKNRNTSCTAWLCGFLKLILYKAGLLDEWEQFWEQIPGQAYRMDYTPAIVSIQKEIEIPSIQSLSEAFAKDLIGLNAKHKSSDNIIELNDKLDRYITRFSIYKDEEILKKAKNELEELISCFNSYQFALQSSRNEK
;
A
#
# COMPACT_ATOMS: atom_id res chain seq x y z
N MET A 1 -4.55 35.64 4.61
CA MET A 1 -3.13 35.39 4.95
C MET A 1 -2.71 34.30 3.98
N ASP A 2 -2.09 34.70 2.87
CA ASP A 2 -1.79 33.81 1.75
C ASP A 2 -0.66 32.86 2.13
N THR A 3 -0.99 31.65 2.56
CA THR A 3 -0.06 30.54 2.56
C THR A 3 0.02 30.01 1.13
N TYR A 4 0.86 30.64 0.31
CA TYR A 4 1.36 29.98 -0.89
C TYR A 4 2.16 28.76 -0.42
N GLU A 5 1.54 27.58 -0.41
CA GLU A 5 2.29 26.33 -0.36
C GLU A 5 3.30 26.40 -1.50
N LYS A 6 4.59 26.35 -1.12
CA LYS A 6 5.67 26.64 -2.04
C LYS A 6 5.78 25.47 -3.01
N GLU A 7 5.29 25.66 -4.22
CA GLU A 7 5.38 24.66 -5.29
C GLU A 7 6.84 24.21 -5.46
N ARG A 8 7.05 22.90 -5.31
CA ARG A 8 8.34 22.26 -5.54
C ARG A 8 8.31 21.51 -6.85
N LEU A 9 9.32 21.73 -7.68
CA LEU A 9 9.52 20.93 -8.87
C LEU A 9 10.29 19.66 -8.51
N MET A 10 9.80 18.51 -8.97
CA MET A 10 10.46 17.22 -8.86
C MET A 10 10.60 16.56 -10.23
N THR A 11 11.72 15.88 -10.47
CA THR A 11 11.85 15.02 -11.65
C THR A 11 11.06 13.72 -11.47
N ARG A 12 10.79 13.03 -12.58
CA ARG A 12 10.17 11.70 -12.53
C ARG A 12 10.99 10.70 -11.72
N GLU A 13 12.32 10.72 -11.87
CA GLU A 13 13.21 9.85 -11.12
C GLU A 13 13.19 10.16 -9.62
N GLU A 14 13.10 11.44 -9.24
CA GLU A 14 12.95 11.85 -7.85
C GLU A 14 11.62 11.37 -7.25
N LEU A 15 10.51 11.42 -8.01
CA LEU A 15 9.21 10.91 -7.58
C LEU A 15 9.24 9.40 -7.34
N ILE A 16 9.80 8.63 -8.27
CA ILE A 16 9.93 7.18 -8.12
C ILE A 16 10.83 6.85 -6.93
N HIS A 17 11.96 7.55 -6.79
CA HIS A 17 12.88 7.37 -5.66
C HIS A 17 12.20 7.68 -4.32
N PHE A 18 11.47 8.80 -4.25
CA PHE A 18 10.71 9.19 -3.08
C PHE A 18 9.69 8.12 -2.69
N GLY A 19 8.85 7.68 -3.64
CA GLY A 19 7.87 6.63 -3.37
C GLY A 19 8.52 5.33 -2.91
N HIS A 20 9.68 4.97 -3.45
CA HIS A 20 10.45 3.82 -2.94
C HIS A 20 10.93 4.01 -1.50
N GLN A 21 11.44 5.19 -1.13
CA GLN A 21 11.84 5.46 0.25
C GLN A 21 10.64 5.42 1.20
N TYR A 22 9.51 6.00 0.79
CA TYR A 22 8.26 5.95 1.56
C TYR A 22 7.83 4.50 1.82
N LEU A 23 7.73 3.70 0.75
CA LEU A 23 7.35 2.29 0.85
C LEU A 23 8.37 1.45 1.65
N LYS A 24 9.66 1.79 1.59
CA LYS A 24 10.69 1.21 2.45
C LYS A 24 10.47 1.57 3.93
N GLY A 25 10.09 2.82 4.21
CA GLY A 25 9.70 3.31 5.54
C GLY A 25 8.47 2.59 6.11
N VAL A 26 7.53 2.22 5.22
CA VAL A 26 6.38 1.38 5.57
C VAL A 26 6.80 -0.08 5.85
N GLY A 27 7.91 -0.55 5.27
CA GLY A 27 8.38 -1.94 5.40
C GLY A 27 7.69 -2.90 4.42
N ILE A 28 7.28 -2.42 3.25
CA ILE A 28 6.51 -3.24 2.30
C ILE A 28 7.27 -4.47 1.80
N SER A 29 8.60 -4.44 1.81
CA SER A 29 9.44 -5.54 1.33
C SER A 29 9.12 -6.84 2.08
N SER A 30 8.85 -6.77 3.39
CA SER A 30 8.48 -7.93 4.20
C SER A 30 7.19 -8.59 3.69
N ILE A 31 6.20 -7.79 3.24
CA ILE A 31 4.93 -8.28 2.70
C ILE A 31 5.10 -8.77 1.27
N CYS A 32 5.81 -8.00 0.43
CA CYS A 32 6.03 -8.35 -0.97
C CYS A 32 6.79 -9.67 -1.11
N ASN A 33 7.78 -9.93 -0.24
CA ASN A 33 8.52 -11.19 -0.27
C ASN A 33 7.60 -12.40 -0.07
N VAL A 34 6.64 -12.33 0.87
CA VAL A 34 5.65 -13.39 1.06
C VAL A 34 4.84 -13.63 -0.21
N CYS A 35 4.39 -12.55 -0.87
CA CYS A 35 3.59 -12.64 -2.09
C CYS A 35 4.41 -13.18 -3.28
N ILE A 36 5.67 -12.77 -3.41
CA ILE A 36 6.57 -13.21 -4.48
C ILE A 36 6.90 -14.70 -4.34
N GLU A 37 7.21 -15.16 -3.13
CA GLU A 37 7.57 -16.56 -2.86
C GLU A 37 6.44 -17.55 -3.19
N ILE A 38 5.17 -17.12 -3.09
CA ILE A 38 4.00 -17.97 -3.34
C ILE A 38 3.36 -17.76 -4.72
N GLY A 39 3.97 -16.93 -5.59
CA GLY A 39 3.43 -16.60 -6.91
C GLY A 39 2.24 -15.62 -6.91
N GLY A 40 1.94 -14.98 -5.77
CA GLY A 40 0.85 -14.03 -5.59
C GLY A 40 1.22 -12.58 -5.88
N SER A 41 2.10 -12.32 -6.86
CA SER A 41 2.57 -10.96 -7.14
C SER A 41 1.42 -10.05 -7.60
N CYS A 42 1.28 -8.89 -6.97
CA CYS A 42 0.32 -7.86 -7.39
C CYS A 42 0.63 -7.29 -8.80
N CYS A 43 1.81 -7.57 -9.35
CA CYS A 43 2.22 -7.19 -10.70
C CYS A 43 1.90 -8.26 -11.76
N ASN A 44 1.05 -9.26 -11.47
CA ASN A 44 0.71 -10.32 -12.42
C ASN A 44 0.37 -9.77 -13.80
N TYR A 45 0.95 -10.33 -14.87
CA TYR A 45 0.85 -9.84 -16.26
C TYR A 45 1.58 -8.52 -16.58
N CYS A 46 2.57 -8.14 -15.78
CA CYS A 46 3.50 -7.05 -16.12
C CYS A 46 4.77 -7.65 -16.75
N ASP A 47 5.24 -7.08 -17.85
CA ASP A 47 6.48 -7.53 -18.52
C ASP A 47 7.72 -7.32 -17.66
N GLU A 48 7.65 -6.39 -16.69
CA GLU A 48 8.71 -6.12 -15.72
C GLU A 48 8.68 -7.07 -14.52
N LEU A 49 7.70 -7.98 -14.43
CA LEU A 49 7.62 -8.98 -13.35
C LEU A 49 8.47 -10.20 -13.68
N GLU A 50 9.38 -10.55 -12.77
CA GLU A 50 10.08 -11.84 -12.81
C GLU A 50 9.51 -12.77 -11.74
N GLU A 51 9.18 -13.99 -12.16
CA GLU A 51 8.73 -15.05 -11.26
C GLU A 51 9.79 -15.32 -10.18
N GLY A 52 9.36 -15.38 -8.92
CA GLY A 52 10.23 -15.60 -7.76
C GLY A 52 11.18 -14.45 -7.42
N LYS A 53 11.23 -13.34 -8.19
CA LYS A 53 12.05 -12.16 -7.85
C LYS A 53 11.26 -10.86 -7.71
N GLY A 54 10.04 -10.80 -8.28
CA GLY A 54 9.19 -9.62 -8.24
C GLY A 54 9.46 -8.64 -9.40
N CYS A 55 8.97 -7.41 -9.25
CA CYS A 55 9.09 -6.37 -10.27
C CYS A 55 10.55 -5.86 -10.37
N LYS A 56 11.11 -5.83 -11.58
CA LYS A 56 12.47 -5.33 -11.85
C LYS A 56 12.54 -3.83 -12.03
N ASN A 57 11.46 -3.22 -12.50
CA ASN A 57 11.43 -1.81 -12.88
C ASN A 57 10.08 -1.18 -12.51
N ARG A 58 10.06 -0.39 -11.43
CA ARG A 58 8.89 0.39 -11.04
C ARG A 58 8.94 1.75 -11.74
N ASN A 59 7.80 2.12 -12.34
CA ASN A 59 7.54 3.45 -12.85
C ASN A 59 6.69 4.25 -11.85
N THR A 60 6.34 5.49 -12.18
CA THR A 60 5.54 6.38 -11.33
C THR A 60 4.20 5.75 -10.95
N SER A 61 3.46 5.24 -11.94
CA SER A 61 2.15 4.62 -11.73
C SER A 61 2.20 3.38 -10.83
N CYS A 62 3.16 2.48 -11.06
CA CYS A 62 3.37 1.29 -10.25
C CYS A 62 3.87 1.62 -8.84
N THR A 63 4.51 2.78 -8.68
CA THR A 63 4.95 3.27 -7.37
C THR A 63 3.79 3.81 -6.58
N ALA A 64 2.91 4.60 -7.20
CA ALA A 64 1.71 5.15 -6.60
C ALA A 64 0.65 4.10 -6.22
N TRP A 65 0.51 3.07 -7.06
CA TRP A 65 -0.49 2.04 -6.87
C TRP A 65 -0.19 1.11 -5.69
N LEU A 66 -1.21 0.89 -4.86
CA LEU A 66 -1.15 0.04 -3.68
C LEU A 66 -2.01 -1.21 -3.89
N CYS A 67 -1.46 -2.39 -3.60
CA CYS A 67 -2.27 -3.59 -3.45
C CYS A 67 -3.05 -3.57 -2.11
N GLY A 68 -4.01 -4.48 -1.94
CA GLY A 68 -4.86 -4.54 -0.75
C GLY A 68 -4.09 -4.67 0.57
N PHE A 69 -2.96 -5.37 0.58
CA PHE A 69 -2.10 -5.44 1.77
C PHE A 69 -1.48 -4.08 2.12
N LEU A 70 -0.97 -3.34 1.13
CA LEU A 70 -0.36 -2.04 1.38
C LEU A 70 -1.41 -1.00 1.79
N LYS A 71 -2.58 -1.05 1.15
CA LYS A 71 -3.75 -0.26 1.56
C LYS A 71 -4.12 -0.52 3.01
N LEU A 72 -4.14 -1.78 3.46
CA LEU A 72 -4.45 -2.12 4.85
C LEU A 72 -3.45 -1.49 5.83
N ILE A 73 -2.15 -1.63 5.57
CA ILE A 73 -1.10 -1.09 6.45
C ILE A 73 -1.24 0.43 6.56
N LEU A 74 -1.34 1.14 5.44
CA LEU A 74 -1.46 2.59 5.43
C LEU A 74 -2.79 3.05 6.04
N TYR A 75 -3.90 2.39 5.76
CA TYR A 75 -5.21 2.70 6.34
C TYR A 75 -5.17 2.60 7.86
N LYS A 76 -4.63 1.51 8.39
CA LYS A 76 -4.59 1.26 9.85
C LYS A 76 -3.57 2.14 10.58
N ALA A 77 -2.54 2.61 9.89
CA ALA A 77 -1.59 3.61 10.37
C ALA A 77 -2.10 5.06 10.26
N GLY A 78 -3.22 5.29 9.55
CA GLY A 78 -3.76 6.64 9.31
C GLY A 78 -3.01 7.43 8.23
N LEU A 79 -2.32 6.74 7.31
CA LEU A 79 -1.45 7.33 6.28
C LEU A 79 -1.99 7.17 4.85
N LEU A 80 -3.11 6.48 4.66
CA LEU A 80 -3.64 6.18 3.32
C LEU A 80 -4.09 7.45 2.60
N ASP A 81 -4.90 8.29 3.25
CA ASP A 81 -5.42 9.51 2.63
C ASP A 81 -4.30 10.47 2.21
N GLU A 82 -3.25 10.56 3.03
CA GLU A 82 -2.10 11.41 2.75
C GLU A 82 -1.30 10.91 1.54
N TRP A 83 -1.09 9.59 1.45
CA TRP A 83 -0.50 8.94 0.28
C TRP A 83 -1.33 9.17 -0.98
N GLU A 84 -2.66 8.96 -0.91
CA GLU A 84 -3.55 9.14 -2.06
C GLU A 84 -3.54 10.60 -2.54
N GLN A 85 -3.59 11.58 -1.63
CA GLN A 85 -3.50 13.00 -1.98
C GLN A 85 -2.15 13.38 -2.59
N PHE A 86 -1.04 12.81 -2.11
CA PHE A 86 0.28 13.05 -2.69
C PHE A 86 0.37 12.55 -4.13
N TRP A 87 -0.24 11.41 -4.45
CA TRP A 87 -0.20 10.88 -5.81
C TRP A 87 -1.26 11.49 -6.73
N GLU A 88 -2.37 12.03 -6.21
CA GLU A 88 -3.42 12.67 -7.02
C GLU A 88 -2.92 13.91 -7.79
N GLN A 89 -1.94 14.65 -7.24
CA GLN A 89 -1.28 15.78 -7.91
C GLN A 89 -0.33 15.37 -9.05
N ILE A 90 0.05 14.08 -9.18
CA ILE A 90 1.01 13.63 -10.19
C ILE A 90 0.28 13.26 -11.49
N PRO A 91 0.43 14.03 -12.59
CA PRO A 91 -0.28 13.76 -13.84
C PRO A 91 0.35 12.59 -14.61
N GLY A 92 -0.40 12.01 -15.54
CA GLY A 92 0.13 11.02 -16.48
C GLY A 92 0.23 9.59 -15.93
N GLN A 93 -0.24 9.36 -14.70
CA GLN A 93 -0.40 8.01 -14.17
C GLN A 93 -1.51 7.26 -14.93
N ALA A 94 -1.24 6.01 -15.29
CA ALA A 94 -2.19 5.11 -15.92
C ALA A 94 -1.96 3.68 -15.42
N TYR A 95 -2.93 2.78 -15.59
CA TYR A 95 -2.80 1.40 -15.12
C TYR A 95 -1.57 0.73 -15.76
N ARG A 96 -0.51 0.55 -14.96
CA ARG A 96 0.81 -0.02 -15.34
C ARG A 96 1.60 0.75 -16.40
N MET A 97 1.00 1.76 -17.01
CA MET A 97 1.62 2.66 -17.98
C MET A 97 2.00 3.96 -17.29
N ASP A 98 3.09 4.60 -17.72
CA ASP A 98 3.56 5.84 -17.11
C ASP A 98 3.82 6.90 -18.20
N TYR A 99 2.96 7.91 -18.21
CA TYR A 99 3.06 9.10 -19.06
C TYR A 99 3.39 10.36 -18.25
N THR A 100 3.87 10.18 -17.01
CA THR A 100 4.24 11.29 -16.12
C THR A 100 5.24 12.20 -16.85
N PRO A 101 5.08 13.52 -16.84
CA PRO A 101 6.07 14.43 -17.43
C PRO A 101 7.48 14.24 -16.83
N ALA A 102 8.50 14.77 -17.49
CA ALA A 102 9.87 14.70 -16.97
C ALA A 102 10.04 15.51 -15.65
N ILE A 103 9.26 16.58 -15.50
CA ILE A 103 9.23 17.47 -14.35
C ILE A 103 7.76 17.67 -13.94
N VAL A 104 7.48 17.53 -12.65
CA VAL A 104 6.14 17.68 -12.05
C VAL A 104 6.20 18.75 -10.96
N SER A 105 5.16 19.57 -10.86
CA SER A 105 4.97 20.52 -9.76
C SER A 105 4.21 19.85 -8.62
N ILE A 106 4.74 19.95 -7.41
CA ILE A 106 4.24 19.33 -6.19
C ILE A 106 3.86 20.43 -5.21
N GLN A 107 2.63 20.35 -4.71
CA GLN A 107 2.10 21.30 -3.73
C GLN A 107 2.21 20.74 -2.32
N LYS A 108 1.91 19.44 -2.17
CA LYS A 108 1.94 18.75 -0.89
C LYS A 108 3.07 17.72 -0.85
N GLU A 109 3.97 17.88 0.11
CA GLU A 109 4.93 16.83 0.49
C GLU A 109 4.36 15.98 1.63
N ILE A 110 4.84 14.75 1.74
CA ILE A 110 4.46 13.82 2.82
C ILE A 110 5.74 13.26 3.45
N GLU A 111 5.69 12.99 4.76
CA GLU A 111 6.85 12.47 5.48
C GLU A 111 7.03 10.96 5.23
N ILE A 112 8.29 10.50 5.22
CA ILE A 112 8.57 9.06 5.14
C ILE A 112 8.26 8.44 6.50
N PRO A 113 7.30 7.49 6.60
CA PRO A 113 6.95 6.88 7.87
C PRO A 113 8.02 5.88 8.31
N SER A 114 8.04 5.54 9.60
CA SER A 114 8.87 4.47 10.15
C SER A 114 7.98 3.45 10.87
N ILE A 115 7.24 2.65 10.09
CA ILE A 115 6.26 1.67 10.59
C ILE A 115 6.57 0.24 10.14
N GLN A 116 7.84 -0.05 9.88
CA GLN A 116 8.30 -1.34 9.34
C GLN A 116 7.87 -2.52 10.21
N SER A 117 7.89 -2.35 11.54
CA SER A 117 7.48 -3.38 12.51
C SER A 117 6.03 -3.84 12.31
N LEU A 118 5.13 -2.95 11.86
CA LEU A 118 3.75 -3.27 11.57
C LEU A 118 3.65 -4.19 10.34
N SER A 119 4.40 -3.87 9.28
CA SER A 119 4.46 -4.68 8.06
C SER A 119 5.13 -6.02 8.29
N GLU A 120 6.18 -6.09 9.12
CA GLU A 120 6.85 -7.34 9.51
C GLU A 120 5.92 -8.26 10.32
N ALA A 121 5.18 -7.69 11.27
CA ALA A 121 4.19 -8.45 12.04
C ALA A 121 3.08 -9.00 11.15
N PHE A 122 2.60 -8.20 10.19
CA PHE A 122 1.62 -8.66 9.21
C PHE A 122 2.16 -9.76 8.29
N ALA A 123 3.39 -9.59 7.78
CA ALA A 123 4.05 -10.61 6.96
C ALA A 123 4.20 -11.95 7.69
N LYS A 124 4.53 -11.93 8.99
CA LYS A 124 4.58 -13.13 9.83
C LYS A 124 3.24 -13.86 9.88
N ASP A 125 2.15 -13.13 10.02
CA ASP A 125 0.81 -13.73 10.04
C ASP A 125 0.41 -14.28 8.66
N LEU A 126 0.78 -13.60 7.56
CA LEU A 126 0.57 -14.11 6.19
C LEU A 126 1.33 -15.42 5.95
N ILE A 127 2.58 -15.52 6.40
CA ILE A 127 3.36 -16.77 6.33
C ILE A 127 2.64 -17.89 7.10
N GLY A 128 2.16 -17.59 8.30
CA GLY A 128 1.40 -18.54 9.11
C GLY A 128 0.09 -18.98 8.46
N LEU A 129 -0.61 -18.07 7.76
CA LEU A 129 -1.82 -18.38 7.01
C LEU A 129 -1.52 -19.30 5.82
N ASN A 130 -0.49 -18.99 5.03
CA ASN A 130 -0.11 -19.79 3.87
C ASN A 130 0.28 -21.23 4.27
N ALA A 131 1.04 -21.39 5.36
CA ALA A 131 1.44 -22.71 5.88
C ALA A 131 0.25 -23.60 6.26
N LYS A 132 -0.87 -23.02 6.71
CA LYS A 132 -2.08 -23.76 7.10
C LYS A 132 -2.90 -24.26 5.91
N HIS A 133 -3.00 -23.46 4.86
CA HIS A 133 -3.95 -23.73 3.76
C HIS A 133 -3.33 -24.39 2.52
N LYS A 134 -1.99 -24.44 2.40
CA LYS A 134 -1.24 -25.09 1.29
C LYS A 134 -1.70 -24.69 -0.13
N SER A 135 -2.40 -23.57 -0.29
CA SER A 135 -2.79 -22.98 -1.57
C SER A 135 -2.58 -21.47 -1.53
N SER A 136 -1.90 -20.96 -2.56
CA SER A 136 -1.64 -19.53 -2.78
C SER A 136 -2.91 -18.73 -3.11
N ASP A 137 -3.98 -19.40 -3.56
CA ASP A 137 -5.27 -18.77 -3.90
C ASP A 137 -5.84 -17.96 -2.73
N ASN A 138 -5.62 -18.42 -1.50
CA ASN A 138 -6.12 -17.75 -0.30
C ASN A 138 -5.46 -16.38 -0.08
N ILE A 139 -4.18 -16.23 -0.40
CA ILE A 139 -3.45 -14.97 -0.22
C ILE A 139 -3.85 -13.98 -1.31
N ILE A 140 -4.02 -14.45 -2.54
CA ILE A 140 -4.50 -13.63 -3.66
C ILE A 140 -5.93 -13.14 -3.37
N GLU A 141 -6.83 -14.05 -2.98
CA GLU A 141 -8.21 -13.70 -2.65
C GLU A 141 -8.29 -12.74 -1.45
N LEU A 142 -7.43 -12.94 -0.44
CA LEU A 142 -7.33 -12.02 0.70
C LEU A 142 -6.90 -10.63 0.26
N ASN A 143 -5.86 -10.52 -0.57
CA ASN A 143 -5.41 -9.24 -1.13
C ASN A 143 -6.55 -8.52 -1.86
N ASP A 144 -7.29 -9.24 -2.71
CA ASP A 144 -8.39 -8.66 -3.49
C ASP A 144 -9.60 -8.29 -2.61
N LYS A 145 -9.86 -9.03 -1.53
CA LYS A 145 -10.89 -8.66 -0.54
C LYS A 145 -10.49 -7.38 0.19
N LEU A 146 -9.25 -7.29 0.66
CA LEU A 146 -8.74 -6.10 1.34
C LEU A 146 -8.79 -4.86 0.42
N ASP A 147 -8.33 -5.00 -0.82
CA ASP A 147 -8.37 -3.93 -1.81
C ASP A 147 -9.79 -3.41 -2.03
N ARG A 148 -10.75 -4.33 -2.23
CA ARG A 148 -12.17 -3.98 -2.42
C ARG A 148 -12.75 -3.29 -1.20
N TYR A 149 -12.52 -3.79 0.02
CA TYR A 149 -13.10 -3.18 1.21
C TYR A 149 -12.54 -1.78 1.48
N ILE A 150 -11.24 -1.59 1.32
CA ILE A 150 -10.62 -0.29 1.59
C ILE A 150 -10.99 0.72 0.51
N THR A 151 -11.02 0.31 -0.76
CA THR A 151 -11.44 1.19 -1.87
C THR A 151 -12.89 1.68 -1.71
N ARG A 152 -13.76 0.90 -1.06
CA ARG A 152 -15.13 1.36 -0.74
C ARG A 152 -15.14 2.60 0.15
N PHE A 153 -14.13 2.80 1.00
CA PHE A 153 -14.07 3.95 1.90
C PHE A 153 -13.91 5.27 1.13
N SER A 154 -13.24 5.24 -0.03
CA SER A 154 -13.06 6.42 -0.88
C SER A 154 -14.25 6.65 -1.83
N ILE A 155 -15.04 5.60 -2.14
CA ILE A 155 -16.16 5.67 -3.11
C ILE A 155 -17.49 6.01 -2.43
N TYR A 156 -17.80 5.37 -1.31
CA TYR A 156 -19.11 5.47 -0.68
C TYR A 156 -19.11 6.53 0.42
N LYS A 157 -20.17 7.34 0.47
CA LYS A 157 -20.42 8.33 1.55
C LYS A 157 -21.51 7.89 2.54
N ASP A 158 -22.20 6.79 2.22
CA ASP A 158 -23.26 6.24 3.06
C ASP A 158 -22.69 5.61 4.33
N GLU A 159 -23.14 6.08 5.49
CA GLU A 159 -22.59 5.68 6.79
C GLU A 159 -22.84 4.19 7.10
N GLU A 160 -23.97 3.62 6.69
CA GLU A 160 -24.29 2.21 6.93
C GLU A 160 -23.39 1.30 6.09
N ILE A 161 -23.20 1.63 4.81
CA ILE A 161 -22.29 0.91 3.91
C ILE A 161 -20.86 0.97 4.45
N LEU A 162 -20.41 2.15 4.87
CA LEU A 162 -19.06 2.34 5.42
C LEU A 162 -18.87 1.57 6.73
N LYS A 163 -19.85 1.62 7.64
CA LYS A 163 -19.81 0.87 8.90
C LYS A 163 -19.76 -0.64 8.66
N LYS A 164 -20.55 -1.14 7.72
CA LYS A 164 -20.53 -2.55 7.34
C LYS A 164 -19.17 -2.97 6.78
N ALA A 165 -18.62 -2.20 5.83
CA ALA A 165 -17.32 -2.48 5.24
C ALA A 165 -16.17 -2.43 6.28
N LYS A 166 -16.25 -1.51 7.27
CA LYS A 166 -15.31 -1.48 8.40
C LYS A 166 -15.40 -2.75 9.24
N ASN A 167 -16.60 -3.18 9.61
CA ASN A 167 -16.79 -4.41 10.39
C ASN A 167 -16.27 -5.65 9.65
N GLU A 168 -16.59 -5.78 8.36
CA GLU A 168 -16.10 -6.86 7.49
C GLU A 168 -14.56 -6.84 7.39
N LEU A 169 -13.95 -5.66 7.32
CA LEU A 169 -12.50 -5.49 7.35
C LEU A 169 -11.91 -5.94 8.69
N GLU A 170 -12.47 -5.54 9.83
CA GLU A 170 -12.00 -5.96 11.16
C GLU A 170 -12.10 -7.48 11.35
N GLU A 171 -13.20 -8.09 10.91
CA GLU A 171 -13.39 -9.53 10.96
C GLU A 171 -12.33 -10.25 10.12
N LEU A 172 -12.06 -9.75 8.91
CA LEU A 172 -11.09 -10.34 7.99
C LEU A 172 -9.66 -10.35 8.55
N ILE A 173 -9.29 -9.34 9.35
CA ILE A 173 -7.95 -9.21 9.94
C ILE A 173 -7.87 -9.67 11.40
N SER A 174 -8.98 -10.18 11.96
CA SER A 174 -9.07 -10.56 13.37
C SER A 174 -8.14 -11.72 13.75
N CYS A 175 -7.80 -12.58 12.80
CA CYS A 175 -6.94 -13.74 13.02
C CYS A 175 -5.43 -13.43 12.95
N PHE A 176 -5.05 -12.20 12.61
CA PHE A 176 -3.66 -11.76 12.50
C PHE A 176 -3.13 -11.24 13.84
N ASN A 177 -2.87 -12.17 14.75
CA ASN A 177 -2.50 -11.85 16.14
C ASN A 177 -1.22 -11.02 16.26
N SER A 178 -0.19 -11.31 15.45
CA SER A 178 1.08 -10.57 15.50
C SER A 178 0.85 -9.13 15.05
N TYR A 179 0.09 -8.96 13.96
CA TYR A 179 -0.29 -7.67 13.43
C TYR A 179 -1.13 -6.85 14.42
N GLN A 180 -2.16 -7.44 15.02
CA GLN A 180 -3.02 -6.76 16.00
C GLN A 180 -2.21 -6.27 17.21
N PHE A 181 -1.27 -7.09 17.69
CA PHE A 181 -0.38 -6.71 18.78
C PHE A 181 0.52 -5.52 18.39
N ALA A 182 1.15 -5.56 17.21
CA ALA A 182 1.99 -4.46 16.73
C ALA A 182 1.18 -3.16 16.53
N LEU A 183 -0.06 -3.28 16.04
CA LEU A 183 -0.95 -2.14 15.85
C LEU A 183 -1.36 -1.49 17.18
N GLN A 184 -1.58 -2.28 18.23
CA GLN A 184 -1.86 -1.74 19.57
C GLN A 184 -0.64 -1.05 20.18
N SER A 185 0.54 -1.66 20.09
CA SER A 185 1.77 -1.09 20.63
C SER A 185 2.10 0.27 19.99
N SER A 186 2.00 0.38 18.67
CA SER A 186 2.26 1.64 17.94
C SER A 186 1.25 2.75 18.23
N ARG A 187 0.06 2.42 18.74
CA ARG A 187 -0.94 3.41 19.18
C ARG A 187 -0.72 3.89 20.61
N ASN A 188 -0.10 3.07 21.45
CA ASN A 188 0.19 3.41 22.85
C ASN A 188 1.48 4.24 23.00
N GLU A 189 2.31 4.29 21.96
CA GLU A 189 3.54 5.09 21.89
C GLU A 189 3.32 6.52 21.35
N LYS A 190 2.10 6.85 20.91
CA LYS A 190 1.66 8.20 20.49
C LYS A 190 0.92 8.91 21.62
#